data_AF-A0A4D9DJ62-F1
#
_entry.id   AF-A0A4D9DJ62-F1
#
_cell.length_a   1.000
_cell.length_b   1.000
_cell.length_c   1.000
_cell.angle_alpha   90.00
_cell.angle_beta   90.00
_cell.angle_gamma   90.00
#
_symmetry.space_group_name_H-M   'P 1'
#
loop_
_entity.id
_entity.type
_entity.pdbx_description
1 polymer ?
#
loop_
_entity_poly.entity_id
_entity_poly.type
_entity_poly.pdbx_seq_one_letter_code
_entity_poly.pdbx_strand_id
1 'polypeptide(L)' 'MIPRYKIIVIVHIGQLNEQSMQIGSRCIWDPASDTFSSYAFKNTSLFGLANVYAVYFE' A
#
# COMPACT_ATOMS: atom_id res chain seq x y z
N MET A 1 -12.58 6.94 12.49
CA MET A 1 -11.95 5.61 12.41
C MET A 1 -13.02 4.66 11.89
N ILE A 2 -12.71 3.80 10.92
CA ILE A 2 -13.68 2.80 10.44
C ILE A 2 -13.71 1.68 11.50
N PRO A 3 -14.79 1.54 12.27
CA PRO A 3 -14.85 0.53 13.32
C PRO A 3 -14.78 -0.87 12.70
N ARG A 4 -14.18 -1.83 13.42
CA ARG A 4 -13.97 -3.23 12.99
C ARG A 4 -13.03 -3.44 11.81
N TYR A 5 -12.20 -2.45 11.45
CA TYR A 5 -11.14 -2.67 10.47
C TYR A 5 -9.76 -2.50 11.10
N LYS A 6 -8.90 -3.50 10.91
CA LYS A 6 -7.46 -3.37 11.12
C LYS A 6 -6.86 -2.71 9.88
N ILE A 7 -6.28 -1.53 10.06
CA ILE A 7 -5.59 -0.80 9.01
C ILE A 7 -4.10 -1.13 9.04
N ILE A 8 -3.59 -1.64 7.92
CA ILE A 8 -2.19 -2.00 7.74
C ILE A 8 -1.63 -1.12 6.63
N VAL A 9 -0.55 -0.39 6.92
CA VAL A 9 0.06 0.54 5.97
C VAL A 9 1.49 0.10 5.68
N ILE A 10 1.80 -0.10 4.40
CA ILE A 10 3.15 -0.37 3.92
C ILE A 10 3.57 0.78 3.00
N VAL A 11 4.63 1.50 3.40
CA VAL A 11 5.18 2.62 2.62
C VAL A 11 6.59 2.29 2.17
N HIS A 12 6.85 2.51 0.88
CA HIS A 12 8.17 2.41 0.27
C HIS A 12 8.60 3.82 -0.12
N ILE A 13 9.77 4.26 0.32
CA ILE A 13 10.37 5.54 -0.04
C ILE A 13 11.79 5.25 -0.51
N GLY A 14 12.19 5.85 -1.63
CA GLY A 14 13.55 5.69 -2.14
C GLY A 14 13.98 6.81 -3.09
N GLN A 15 15.29 6.93 -3.26
CA GLN A 15 15.91 7.90 -4.17
C GLN A 15 15.80 7.47 -5.63
N LEU A 16 15.70 8.47 -6.52
CA LEU A 16 15.66 8.26 -7.97
C LEU A 16 17.07 8.31 -8.57
N ASN A 17 17.70 7.15 -8.71
CA ASN A 17 19.05 7.02 -9.28
C ASN A 17 19.02 6.19 -10.58
N GLU A 18 18.10 6.51 -11.50
CA GLU A 18 17.93 5.83 -12.80
C GLU A 18 17.65 4.31 -12.72
N GLN A 19 17.34 3.81 -11.53
CA GLN A 19 16.95 2.43 -11.27
C GLN A 19 15.49 2.17 -11.68
N SER A 20 15.25 0.98 -12.25
CA SER A 20 13.90 0.45 -12.46
C SER A 20 13.48 -0.38 -11.24
N MET A 21 12.23 -0.23 -10.81
CA MET A 21 11.69 -0.95 -9.66
C MET A 21 10.25 -1.37 -9.94
N GLN A 22 9.90 -2.59 -9.54
CA GLN A 22 8.52 -3.07 -9.54
C GLN A 22 8.15 -3.53 -8.14
N ILE A 23 6.96 -3.11 -7.69
CA ILE A 23 6.40 -3.50 -6.40
C ILE A 23 5.05 -4.17 -6.69
N GLY A 24 4.88 -5.39 -6.20
CA GLY A 24 3.64 -6.14 -6.28
C GLY A 24 3.22 -6.66 -4.91
N SER A 25 1.92 -6.87 -4.73
CA SER A 25 1.34 -7.43 -3.50
C SER A 25 0.43 -8.61 -3.85
N ARG A 26 0.39 -9.59 -2.95
CA ARG A 26 -0.55 -10.72 -2.97
C ARG A 26 -1.14 -10.88 -1.58
N CYS A 27 -2.43 -11.12 -1.49
CA CYS A 27 -3.16 -11.23 -0.23
C CYS A 27 -3.99 -12.51 -0.20
N ILE A 28 -4.19 -13.05 1.01
CA ILE A 28 -5.18 -14.09 1.31
C ILE A 28 -6.15 -13.44 2.30
N TRP A 29 -7.39 -13.22 1.88
CA TRP A 29 -8.39 -12.43 2.61
C TRP A 29 -9.80 -12.66 2.05
N ASP A 30 -10.85 -12.13 2.68
CA ASP A 30 -12.24 -12.22 2.19
C ASP A 30 -12.54 -11.05 1.22
N PRO A 31 -12.86 -11.32 -0.07
CA PRO A 31 -13.14 -10.27 -1.05
C PRO A 31 -14.43 -9.47 -0.78
N ALA A 32 -15.31 -9.94 0.11
CA ALA A 32 -16.53 -9.23 0.46
C ALA A 32 -16.31 -8.15 1.52
N SER A 33 -15.36 -8.35 2.44
CA SER A 33 -15.12 -7.45 3.57
C SER A 33 -13.80 -6.70 3.48
N ASP A 34 -12.77 -7.32 2.91
CA ASP A 34 -11.40 -6.83 2.93
C ASP A 34 -11.06 -6.08 1.65
N THR A 35 -10.25 -5.04 1.77
CA THR A 35 -9.90 -4.19 0.62
C THR A 35 -8.54 -3.53 0.78
N PHE A 36 -8.04 -2.94 -0.30
CA PHE A 36 -6.85 -2.13 -0.29
C PHE A 36 -6.98 -0.89 -1.18
N SER A 37 -6.12 0.09 -0.90
CA SER A 37 -5.87 1.23 -1.76
C SER A 37 -4.37 1.40 -1.95
N SER A 38 -3.96 1.84 -3.15
CA SER A 38 -2.56 2.07 -3.50
C SER A 38 -2.40 3.46 -4.10
N TYR A 39 -1.33 4.15 -3.71
CA TYR A 39 -0.98 5.43 -4.30
C TYR A 39 0.53 5.56 -4.50
N ALA A 40 0.91 5.96 -5.71
CA ALA A 40 2.29 6.22 -6.10
C ALA A 40 2.52 7.72 -6.29
N PHE A 41 3.62 8.21 -5.75
CA PHE A 41 4.11 9.56 -5.89
C PHE A 41 5.56 9.55 -6.39
N LYS A 42 5.92 10.55 -7.18
CA LYS A 42 7.28 10.76 -7.68
C LYS A 42 7.54 12.26 -7.81
N ASN A 43 8.72 12.70 -7.39
CA ASN A 43 9.22 14.04 -7.70
C ASN A 43 10.59 13.95 -8.38
N THR A 44 11.38 15.03 -8.34
CA THR A 44 12.71 15.10 -8.98
C THR A 44 13.80 14.31 -8.26
N SER A 45 13.61 13.94 -6.99
CA SER A 45 14.65 13.34 -6.14
C SER A 45 14.27 11.97 -5.56
N LEU A 46 12.97 11.73 -5.34
CA LEU A 46 12.49 10.52 -4.68
C LEU A 46 11.18 10.01 -5.27
N PHE A 47 10.89 8.75 -4.98
CA PHE A 47 9.58 8.14 -5.13
C PHE A 47 9.00 7.78 -3.76
N GLY A 48 7.68 7.70 -3.70
CA GLY A 48 6.93 7.13 -2.58
C GLY A 48 5.81 6.24 -3.10
N LEU A 49 5.64 5.06 -2.53
CA LEU A 49 4.50 4.18 -2.79
C LEU A 49 3.87 3.77 -1.47
N ALA A 50 2.59 4.07 -1.28
CA ALA A 50 1.83 3.67 -0.11
C ALA A 50 0.75 2.65 -0.50
N ASN A 51 0.74 1.52 0.19
CA ASN A 51 -0.35 0.55 0.15
C ASN A 51 -1.04 0.54 1.50
N VAL A 52 -2.35 0.73 1.51
CA VAL A 52 -3.21 0.68 2.69
C VAL A 52 -4.12 -0.52 2.54
N TYR A 53 -4.04 -1.47 3.46
CA TYR A 53 -4.94 -2.62 3.54
C TYR A 53 -5.91 -2.42 4.70
N ALA A 54 -7.18 -2.66 4.43
CA ALA A 54 -8.23 -2.69 5.44
C ALA A 54 -8.74 -4.12 5.54
N VAL A 55 -8.43 -4.77 6.66
CA VAL A 55 -8.87 -6.15 6.95
C VAL A 55 -9.91 -6.09 8.06
N TYR A 56 -11.07 -6.67 7.81
CA TYR A 56 -12.16 -6.70 8.76
C TYR A 56 -11.80 -7.58 9.96
N PHE A 57 -12.05 -7.08 11.17
CA PHE A 57 -11.85 -7.77 12.43
C PHE A 57 -13.23 -8.14 12.98
N GLU A 58 -13.50 -9.44 12.95
CA GLU A 58 -14.75 -10.00 13.46
C GLU A 58 -14.88 -9.84 14.98
#